data_AF-A0A7I4Z499-F1
#
_entry.id   AF-A0A7I4Z499-F1
#
_cell.length_a   1.000
_cell.length_b   1.000
_cell.length_c   1.000
_cell.angle_alpha   90.00
_cell.angle_beta   90.00
_cell.angle_gamma   90.00
#
_symmetry.space_group_name_H-M   'P 1'
#
loop_
_entity.id
_entity.type
_entity.pdbx_description
1 polymer ?
#
loop_
_entity_poly.entity_id
_entity_poly.type
_entity_poly.pdbx_seq_one_letter_code
_entity_poly.pdbx_strand_id
1 'polypeptide(L)'
;MSRCLLLVVAFSIAIEAAGPSWGTWGLWSLECASCPGAISRGRTRVCIPGDDLSTCSGSRIELEQCQNCTGQWSEWVDGGECSDTCGHCGRITRTRQCVNAAGCPAATCEGLDTEPSPTACDSGEVCLFPRVACCEGVKTASVLDKRFYCHKE
;
A
#
# COMPACT_ATOMS: atom_id res chain seq x y z
N MET A 1 83.50 -11.64 34.12
CA MET A 1 82.03 -11.69 33.96
C MET A 1 81.56 -10.31 33.55
N SER A 2 81.21 -10.08 32.28
CA SER A 2 80.35 -8.96 31.91
C SER A 2 79.53 -9.38 30.70
N ARG A 3 78.23 -9.27 30.86
CA ARG A 3 77.19 -9.92 30.07
C ARG A 3 77.01 -9.12 28.77
N CYS A 4 77.23 -9.78 27.64
CA CYS A 4 76.84 -9.25 26.34
C CYS A 4 75.31 -9.36 26.23
N LEU A 5 74.60 -8.24 26.46
CA LEU A 5 73.17 -8.15 26.21
C LEU A 5 72.93 -8.09 24.70
N LEU A 6 72.51 -9.21 24.13
CA LEU A 6 71.94 -9.27 22.78
C LEU A 6 70.44 -8.98 22.87
N LEU A 7 70.06 -7.74 22.54
CA LEU A 7 68.66 -7.36 22.33
C LEU A 7 68.20 -7.86 20.96
N VAL A 8 67.43 -8.95 20.94
CA VAL A 8 66.75 -9.43 19.74
C VAL A 8 65.45 -8.64 19.62
N VAL A 9 65.41 -7.66 18.71
CA VAL A 9 64.19 -6.91 18.40
C VAL A 9 63.34 -7.77 17.47
N ALA A 10 62.32 -8.43 18.02
CA ALA A 10 61.32 -9.14 17.24
C ALA A 10 60.44 -8.10 16.52
N PHE A 11 60.67 -7.92 15.22
CA PHE A 11 59.80 -7.10 14.37
C PHE A 11 58.56 -7.93 14.03
N SER A 12 57.47 -7.74 14.77
CA SER A 12 56.19 -8.35 14.45
C SER A 12 55.64 -7.71 13.17
N ILE A 13 55.78 -8.40 12.05
CA ILE A 13 55.08 -8.04 10.82
C ILE A 13 53.62 -8.47 11.02
N ALA A 14 52.75 -7.53 11.40
CA ALA A 14 51.32 -7.76 11.28
C ALA A 14 50.98 -7.70 9.79
N ILE A 15 50.76 -8.86 9.18
CA ILE A 15 50.14 -8.93 7.86
C ILE A 15 48.66 -8.65 8.11
N GLU A 16 48.23 -7.42 7.84
CA GLU A 16 46.82 -7.04 7.89
C GLU A 16 46.13 -7.75 6.73
N ALA A 17 45.45 -8.87 7.03
CA ALA A 17 44.72 -9.65 6.04
C ALA A 17 43.59 -8.77 5.47
N ALA A 18 43.49 -8.70 4.14
CA ALA A 18 42.45 -7.91 3.52
C ALA A 18 41.09 -8.59 3.76
N GLY A 19 40.17 -7.84 4.36
CA GLY A 19 38.80 -8.30 4.58
C GLY A 19 37.99 -8.44 3.28
N PRO A 20 36.81 -9.05 3.35
CA PRO A 20 35.97 -9.28 2.17
C PRO A 20 35.42 -7.94 1.68
N SER A 21 35.38 -7.76 0.36
CA SER A 21 34.97 -6.50 -0.24
C SER A 21 33.98 -6.70 -1.38
N TRP A 22 33.11 -5.71 -1.56
CA TRP A 22 32.17 -5.70 -2.67
C TRP A 22 32.83 -5.12 -3.93
N GLY A 23 32.72 -5.83 -5.05
CA GLY A 23 32.96 -5.24 -6.36
C GLY A 23 31.92 -4.16 -6.68
N THR A 24 32.18 -3.38 -7.74
CA THR A 24 31.23 -2.37 -8.21
C THR A 24 29.91 -3.00 -8.61
N TRP A 25 28.81 -2.29 -8.36
CA TRP A 25 27.52 -2.68 -8.92
C TRP A 25 27.57 -2.72 -10.44
N GLY A 26 27.04 -3.80 -11.01
CA GLY A 26 26.74 -3.88 -12.44
C GLY A 26 25.68 -2.86 -12.84
N LEU A 27 25.51 -2.68 -14.15
CA LEU A 27 24.44 -1.86 -14.69
C LEU A 27 23.08 -2.43 -14.29
N TRP A 28 22.11 -1.55 -14.11
CA TRP A 28 20.71 -1.95 -14.05
C TRP A 28 20.31 -2.64 -15.34
N SER A 29 19.48 -3.69 -15.26
CA SER A 29 18.89 -4.28 -16.45
C SER A 29 18.11 -3.23 -17.24
N LEU A 30 18.30 -3.23 -18.56
CA LEU A 30 17.85 -2.14 -19.44
C LEU A 30 16.33 -1.98 -19.45
N GLU A 31 15.59 -3.08 -19.47
CA GLU A 31 14.15 -3.09 -19.33
C GLU A 31 13.69 -3.74 -18.02
N CYS A 32 12.58 -3.20 -17.51
CA CYS A 32 11.78 -3.83 -16.47
C CYS A 32 10.91 -4.95 -17.04
N ALA A 33 10.73 -4.97 -18.36
CA ALA A 33 9.89 -5.90 -19.11
C ALA A 33 10.70 -7.03 -19.78
N SER A 34 11.91 -7.32 -19.28
CA SER A 34 12.71 -8.45 -19.82
C SER A 34 11.95 -9.79 -19.74
N CYS A 35 10.91 -9.86 -18.88
CA CYS A 35 9.88 -10.89 -18.89
C CYS A 35 8.49 -10.23 -18.97
N PRO A 36 7.51 -10.80 -19.70
CA PRO A 36 6.13 -10.35 -19.64
C PRO A 36 5.61 -10.37 -18.19
N GLY A 37 5.13 -9.23 -17.70
CA GLY A 37 4.65 -9.08 -16.31
C GLY A 37 5.72 -8.74 -15.27
N ALA A 38 6.98 -8.53 -15.67
CA ALA A 38 7.99 -8.01 -14.75
C ALA A 38 7.75 -6.52 -14.43
N ILE A 39 7.77 -6.21 -13.14
CA ILE A 39 7.50 -4.86 -12.59
C ILE A 39 8.71 -4.25 -11.88
N SER A 40 9.80 -5.00 -11.82
CA SER A 40 11.05 -4.59 -11.20
C SER A 40 12.22 -4.92 -12.11
N ARG A 41 13.29 -4.15 -11.98
CA ARG A 41 14.57 -4.39 -12.61
C ARG A 41 15.64 -4.64 -11.57
N GLY A 42 16.68 -5.38 -11.96
CA GLY A 42 17.71 -5.82 -11.03
C GLY A 42 19.10 -5.40 -11.46
N ARG A 43 19.99 -5.27 -10.48
CA ARG A 43 21.44 -5.24 -10.71
C ARG A 43 22.15 -6.18 -9.74
N THR A 44 23.35 -6.59 -10.12
CA THR A 44 24.15 -7.52 -9.33
C THR A 44 25.53 -6.96 -9.05
N ARG A 45 26.14 -7.42 -7.97
CA ARG A 45 27.55 -7.19 -7.65
C ARG A 45 28.19 -8.50 -7.25
N VAL A 46 29.50 -8.58 -7.38
CA VAL A 46 30.28 -9.77 -6.99
C VAL A 46 30.93 -9.51 -5.63
N CYS A 47 30.84 -10.49 -4.73
CA CYS A 47 31.63 -10.47 -3.51
C CYS A 47 33.03 -10.98 -3.81
N ILE A 48 34.04 -10.22 -3.40
CA ILE A 48 35.44 -10.60 -3.44
C ILE A 48 35.77 -11.13 -2.03
N PRO A 49 36.04 -12.44 -1.86
CA PRO A 49 36.37 -13.01 -0.55
C PRO A 49 37.63 -12.39 0.04
N GLY A 50 37.69 -12.32 1.37
CA GLY A 50 38.90 -11.93 2.09
C GLY A 50 39.97 -13.03 2.02
N ASP A 51 41.20 -12.70 2.40
CA ASP A 51 42.32 -13.66 2.42
C ASP A 51 42.07 -14.83 3.39
N ASP A 52 41.24 -14.59 4.40
CA ASP A 52 40.75 -15.57 5.39
C ASP A 52 39.54 -16.38 4.90
N LEU A 53 39.19 -16.29 3.61
CA LEU A 53 37.99 -16.86 3.00
C LEU A 53 36.68 -16.34 3.61
N SER A 54 36.74 -15.20 4.31
CA SER A 54 35.54 -14.53 4.78
C SER A 54 34.67 -14.05 3.60
N THR A 55 33.38 -13.92 3.87
CA THR A 55 32.38 -13.56 2.86
C THR A 55 31.75 -12.21 3.17
N CYS A 56 31.28 -11.54 2.13
CA CYS A 56 30.63 -10.25 2.26
C CYS A 56 29.26 -10.38 2.92
N SER A 57 28.94 -9.46 3.81
CA SER A 57 27.61 -9.36 4.41
C SER A 57 26.67 -8.50 3.55
N GLY A 58 25.42 -8.96 3.39
CA GLY A 58 24.38 -8.31 2.58
C GLY A 58 24.09 -8.99 1.24
N SER A 59 23.11 -8.47 0.50
CA SER A 59 22.67 -9.07 -0.77
C SER A 59 23.64 -8.77 -1.91
N ARG A 60 23.81 -9.75 -2.80
CA ARG A 60 24.49 -9.61 -4.10
C ARG A 60 23.57 -9.08 -5.21
N ILE A 61 22.27 -9.05 -4.95
CA ILE A 61 21.20 -8.65 -5.86
C ILE A 61 20.46 -7.46 -5.26
N GLU A 62 20.25 -6.44 -6.06
CA GLU A 62 19.39 -5.31 -5.73
C GLU A 62 18.27 -5.23 -6.76
N LEU A 63 17.06 -4.95 -6.30
CA LEU A 63 15.86 -4.83 -7.12
C LEU A 63 15.26 -3.45 -6.90
N GLU A 64 14.78 -2.82 -7.96
CA GLU A 64 13.98 -1.60 -7.89
C GLU A 64 12.68 -1.75 -8.69
N GLN A 65 11.59 -1.19 -8.17
CA GLN A 65 10.31 -1.15 -8.88
C GLN A 65 10.36 -0.10 -9.97
N CYS A 66 9.93 -0.47 -11.17
CA CYS A 66 9.91 0.44 -12.30
C CYS A 66 8.58 1.15 -12.48
N GLN A 67 7.51 0.47 -12.05
CA GLN A 67 6.16 0.98 -12.09
C GLN A 67 5.73 1.34 -10.68
N ASN A 68 4.98 2.42 -10.55
CA ASN A 68 4.33 2.74 -9.29
C ASN A 68 3.21 1.72 -9.02
N CYS A 69 3.43 0.83 -8.07
CA CYS A 69 2.46 -0.18 -7.64
C CYS A 69 1.60 0.25 -6.44
N THR A 70 1.60 1.54 -6.09
CA THR A 70 0.72 2.09 -5.05
C THR A 70 -0.74 1.80 -5.38
N GLY A 71 -1.45 1.22 -4.41
CA GLY A 71 -2.90 1.03 -4.50
C GLY A 71 -3.64 2.36 -4.47
N GLN A 72 -4.64 2.48 -5.33
CA GLN A 72 -5.54 3.62 -5.39
C GLN A 72 -6.98 3.12 -5.28
N TRP A 73 -7.79 3.86 -4.55
CA TRP A 73 -9.21 3.59 -4.47
C TRP A 73 -9.89 3.99 -5.78
N SER A 74 -10.79 3.13 -6.28
CA SER A 74 -11.77 3.53 -7.28
C SER A 74 -12.74 4.54 -6.69
N GLU A 75 -13.54 5.15 -7.56
CA GLU A 75 -14.75 5.85 -7.14
C GLU A 75 -15.66 4.93 -6.33
N TRP A 76 -16.39 5.53 -5.39
CA TRP A 76 -17.43 4.82 -4.65
C TRP A 76 -18.60 4.49 -5.57
N VAL A 77 -19.10 3.28 -5.45
CA VAL A 77 -20.28 2.79 -6.14
C VAL A 77 -21.37 2.58 -5.11
N ASP A 78 -22.46 3.33 -5.24
CA ASP A 78 -23.64 3.13 -4.42
C ASP A 78 -24.29 1.79 -4.74
N GLY A 79 -24.68 1.06 -3.70
CA GLY A 79 -25.52 -0.13 -3.82
C GLY A 79 -26.95 0.21 -4.26
N GLY A 80 -27.78 -0.83 -4.41
CA GLY A 80 -29.16 -0.66 -4.88
C GLY A 80 -30.19 -0.42 -3.77
N GLU A 81 -29.97 -0.93 -2.57
CA GLU A 81 -31.00 -0.97 -1.53
C GLU A 81 -30.74 0.04 -0.42
N CYS A 82 -31.76 0.85 -0.14
CA CYS A 82 -31.80 1.70 1.03
C CYS A 82 -32.02 0.83 2.27
N SER A 83 -31.24 1.05 3.34
CA SER A 83 -31.38 0.28 4.59
C SER A 83 -32.73 0.48 5.30
N ASP A 84 -33.56 1.39 4.79
CA ASP A 84 -34.88 1.71 5.31
C ASP A 84 -35.82 2.05 4.15
N THR A 85 -37.12 1.91 4.39
CA THR A 85 -38.15 2.08 3.36
C THR A 85 -39.00 3.32 3.56
N CYS A 86 -38.68 4.16 4.55
CA CYS A 86 -39.42 5.39 4.81
C CYS A 86 -38.54 6.51 5.39
N GLY A 87 -39.07 7.74 5.32
CA GLY A 87 -38.67 8.88 6.13
C GLY A 87 -37.29 9.47 5.88
N HIS A 88 -36.62 9.17 4.77
CA HIS A 88 -35.18 9.50 4.58
C HIS A 88 -34.34 9.02 5.79
N CYS A 89 -34.69 7.86 6.32
CA CYS A 89 -34.01 7.28 7.49
C CYS A 89 -32.92 6.29 7.10
N GLY A 90 -32.98 5.74 5.89
CA GLY A 90 -32.05 4.73 5.42
C GLY A 90 -30.80 5.33 4.79
N ARG A 91 -29.77 4.52 4.69
CA ARG A 91 -28.57 4.80 3.89
C ARG A 91 -28.35 3.66 2.91
N ILE A 92 -27.76 3.98 1.77
CA ILE A 92 -27.30 2.98 0.81
C ILE A 92 -25.89 2.55 1.25
N THR A 93 -25.60 1.25 1.17
CA THR A 93 -24.23 0.77 1.31
C THR A 93 -23.47 1.04 0.02
N ARG A 94 -22.34 1.73 0.09
CA ARG A 94 -21.45 1.94 -1.04
C ARG A 94 -20.18 1.13 -0.90
N THR A 95 -19.65 0.70 -2.04
CA THR A 95 -18.42 -0.10 -2.13
C THR A 95 -17.44 0.56 -3.09
N ARG A 96 -16.15 0.26 -2.91
CA ARG A 96 -15.08 0.69 -3.81
C ARG A 96 -14.05 -0.40 -3.94
N GLN A 97 -13.23 -0.34 -4.99
CA GLN A 97 -12.19 -1.33 -5.25
C GLN A 97 -10.82 -0.69 -5.08
N CYS A 98 -9.90 -1.40 -4.43
CA CYS A 98 -8.50 -1.01 -4.40
C CYS A 98 -7.83 -1.57 -5.66
N VAL A 99 -7.37 -0.68 -6.54
CA VAL A 99 -6.76 -1.02 -7.82
C VAL A 99 -5.35 -0.45 -7.91
N ASN A 100 -4.49 -1.09 -8.69
CA ASN A 100 -3.19 -0.53 -9.03
C ASN A 100 -2.87 -0.84 -10.50
N ALA A 101 -1.71 -0.35 -10.95
CA ALA A 101 -1.30 -0.52 -12.32
C ALA A 101 -1.13 -2.02 -12.67
N ALA A 102 -1.55 -2.40 -13.88
CA ALA A 102 -1.55 -3.80 -14.30
C ALA A 102 -0.15 -4.43 -14.20
N GLY A 103 -0.10 -5.70 -13.80
CA GLY A 103 1.15 -6.44 -13.56
C GLY A 103 1.72 -6.29 -12.15
N CYS A 104 1.23 -5.33 -11.35
CA CYS A 104 1.61 -5.23 -9.95
C CYS A 104 1.01 -6.38 -9.10
N PRO A 105 1.59 -6.67 -7.92
CA PRO A 105 0.96 -7.52 -6.91
C PRO A 105 -0.37 -6.93 -6.45
N ALA A 106 -1.13 -7.69 -5.68
CA ALA A 106 -2.39 -7.23 -5.11
C ALA A 106 -2.27 -5.83 -4.49
N ALA A 107 -3.11 -4.90 -4.95
CA ALA A 107 -3.13 -3.53 -4.48
C ALA A 107 -3.40 -3.50 -2.97
N THR A 108 -2.70 -2.63 -2.26
CA THR A 108 -2.93 -2.40 -0.83
C THR A 108 -3.35 -0.94 -0.66
N CYS A 109 -4.52 -0.74 -0.04
CA CYS A 109 -5.06 0.58 0.25
C CYS A 109 -5.44 0.65 1.74
N GLU A 110 -5.25 1.81 2.36
CA GLU A 110 -5.67 2.03 3.73
C GLU A 110 -7.16 2.45 3.79
N GLY A 111 -7.87 1.92 4.79
CA GLY A 111 -9.29 2.16 5.02
C GLY A 111 -10.20 1.02 4.56
N LEU A 112 -11.51 1.23 4.70
CA LEU A 112 -12.52 0.24 4.34
C LEU A 112 -12.88 0.33 2.85
N ASP A 113 -13.27 -0.81 2.28
CA ASP A 113 -13.80 -0.95 0.93
C ASP A 113 -15.34 -0.85 0.87
N THR A 114 -16.00 -0.83 2.04
CA THR A 114 -17.45 -0.77 2.19
C THR A 114 -17.83 0.20 3.32
N GLU A 115 -18.78 1.10 3.06
CA GLU A 115 -19.32 2.01 4.07
C GLU A 115 -20.74 2.48 3.74
N PRO A 116 -21.52 2.99 4.71
CA PRO A 116 -22.78 3.66 4.39
C PRO A 116 -22.55 4.99 3.66
N SER A 117 -23.44 5.31 2.72
CA SER A 117 -23.49 6.59 2.02
C SER A 117 -23.65 7.75 3.02
N PRO A 118 -23.05 8.93 2.77
CA PRO A 118 -23.04 10.01 3.74
C PRO A 118 -24.40 10.72 3.78
N THR A 119 -25.19 10.59 2.72
CA THR A 119 -26.55 11.10 2.60
C THR A 119 -27.57 9.98 2.78
N ALA A 120 -28.68 10.28 3.46
CA ALA A 120 -29.82 9.39 3.47
C ALA A 120 -30.37 9.15 2.06
N CYS A 121 -30.89 7.95 1.82
CA CYS A 121 -31.58 7.63 0.58
C CYS A 121 -33.04 8.07 0.61
N ASP A 122 -33.53 8.50 -0.55
CA ASP A 122 -34.93 8.83 -0.73
C ASP A 122 -35.76 7.56 -0.96
N SER A 123 -36.49 7.15 0.06
CA SER A 123 -37.46 6.06 -0.01
C SER A 123 -38.86 6.53 -0.42
N GLY A 124 -39.03 7.82 -0.71
CA GLY A 124 -40.24 8.43 -1.26
C GLY A 124 -41.38 8.67 -0.26
N GLU A 125 -41.56 7.79 0.72
CA GLU A 125 -42.64 7.89 1.70
C GLU A 125 -42.15 8.37 3.06
N VAL A 126 -43.03 9.01 3.83
CA VAL A 126 -42.78 9.34 5.24
C VAL A 126 -43.00 8.11 6.12
N CYS A 127 -42.24 7.99 7.20
CA CYS A 127 -42.53 6.93 8.17
C CYS A 127 -43.85 7.19 8.92
N LEU A 128 -44.52 6.10 9.31
CA LEU A 128 -45.71 6.14 10.13
C LEU A 128 -45.36 5.95 11.61
N PHE A 129 -46.31 6.33 12.47
CA PHE A 129 -46.22 6.06 13.91
C PHE A 129 -45.93 4.57 14.17
N PRO A 130 -45.01 4.21 15.08
CA PRO A 130 -44.41 5.03 16.15
C PRO A 130 -43.13 5.80 15.77
N ARG A 131 -42.68 5.72 14.51
CA ARG A 131 -41.44 6.34 14.06
C ARG A 131 -41.64 7.81 13.74
N VAL A 132 -40.57 8.60 13.84
CA VAL A 132 -40.56 9.98 13.34
C VAL A 132 -40.78 9.97 11.83
N ALA A 133 -41.62 10.88 11.32
CA ALA A 133 -42.04 10.86 9.93
C ALA A 133 -40.87 11.07 8.94
N CYS A 134 -39.93 11.95 9.28
CA CYS A 134 -38.70 12.19 8.54
C CYS A 134 -37.53 12.19 9.53
N CYS A 135 -36.49 11.41 9.26
CA CYS A 135 -35.25 11.40 10.02
C CYS A 135 -34.33 12.54 9.60
N GLU A 136 -34.20 12.76 8.29
CA GLU A 136 -33.56 13.94 7.71
C GLU A 136 -34.60 14.77 6.95
N GLY A 137 -34.58 16.10 7.16
CA GLY A 137 -35.48 17.04 6.51
C GLY A 137 -36.85 17.18 7.19
N VAL A 138 -37.79 17.79 6.47
CA VAL A 138 -39.13 18.15 6.95
C VAL A 138 -40.22 17.43 6.17
N LYS A 139 -41.29 17.03 6.88
CA LYS A 139 -42.48 16.45 6.27
C LYS A 139 -43.21 17.50 5.46
N THR A 140 -43.29 17.28 4.15
CA THR A 140 -43.92 18.19 3.18
C THR A 140 -45.05 17.48 2.45
N ALA A 141 -46.09 18.21 2.06
CA ALA A 141 -47.21 17.68 1.28
C ALA A 141 -47.02 18.03 -0.21
N SER A 142 -47.02 17.02 -1.09
CA SER A 142 -47.15 17.23 -2.54
C SER A 142 -48.63 17.25 -2.90
N VAL A 143 -49.12 18.40 -3.39
CA VAL A 143 -50.51 18.53 -3.87
C VAL A 143 -50.70 17.76 -5.18
N LEU A 144 -49.66 17.68 -6.01
CA LEU A 144 -49.69 16.99 -7.31
C LEU A 144 -49.79 15.47 -7.11
N ASP A 145 -48.91 14.92 -6.27
CA ASP A 145 -48.83 13.47 -6.03
C ASP A 145 -49.80 13.00 -4.93
N LYS A 146 -50.50 13.94 -4.28
CA LYS A 146 -51.41 13.70 -3.14
C LYS A 146 -50.76 12.86 -2.04
N ARG A 147 -49.47 13.07 -1.79
CA ARG A 147 -48.69 12.31 -0.81
C ARG A 147 -47.84 13.21 0.08
N PHE A 148 -47.47 12.70 1.25
CA PHE A 148 -46.43 13.29 2.09
C PHE A 148 -45.07 12.70 1.74
N TYR A 149 -44.05 13.54 1.72
CA TYR A 149 -42.66 13.13 1.47
C TYR A 149 -41.71 13.92 2.38
N CYS A 150 -40.47 13.45 2.51
CA CYS A 150 -39.43 14.18 3.22
C CYS A 150 -38.68 15.08 2.27
N HIS A 151 -38.57 16.36 2.62
CA HIS A 151 -37.84 17.35 1.85
C HIS A 151 -36.66 17.86 2.68
N LYS A 152 -35.47 17.88 2.08
CA LYS A 152 -34.27 18.48 2.66
C LYS A 152 -34.19 19.92 2.16
N GLU A 153 -34.24 20.89 3.09
CA GLU A 153 -34.09 22.33 2.80
C GLU A 153 -32.71 22.66 2.19
#